data_AF-A0A5B8VI50-F1
#
_entry.id   AF-A0A5B8VI50-F1
#
_cell.length_a   1.000
_cell.length_b   1.000
_cell.length_c   1.000
_cell.angle_alpha   90.00
_cell.angle_beta   90.00
_cell.angle_gamma   90.00
#
_symmetry.space_group_name_H-M   'P 1'
#
loop_
_entity.id
_entity.type
_entity.pdbx_description
1 polymer ?
#
loop_
_entity_poly.entity_id
_entity_poly.type
_entity_poly.pdbx_seq_one_letter_code
_entity_poly.pdbx_strand_id
1 'polypeptide(L)'
;MENKIKLTSQVNKIVQMHLDRALGYQKARSLTADVSLRDRFEQCMQQSYSFADKLKAAMDLQGLSTKGNPSWYGTIFRAWMTVRVMLSHRKSHRLLHCCLVGEKMIDLNYDLLCSNKYLDFNYPLLKYTFLKQHFSLKNTREDLEAYIELLAPAAPDFIEAKSSYSTVNSLAGNSSNS
;
A
#
# COMPACT_ATOMS: atom_id res chain seq x y z
N MET A 1 17.44 22.27 7.68
CA MET A 1 16.60 22.58 6.50
C MET A 1 16.35 21.34 5.65
N GLU A 2 17.40 20.68 5.15
CA GLU A 2 17.32 19.52 4.22
C GLU A 2 16.51 18.33 4.77
N ASN A 3 16.78 17.88 6.00
CA ASN A 3 16.05 16.75 6.61
C ASN A 3 14.54 17.00 6.75
N LYS A 4 14.14 18.24 7.06
CA LYS A 4 12.72 18.64 7.12
C LYS A 4 12.07 18.55 5.75
N ILE A 5 12.73 19.03 4.70
CA ILE A 5 12.23 18.96 3.32
C ILE A 5 12.10 17.51 2.87
N LYS A 6 13.11 16.68 3.14
CA LYS A 6 13.09 15.24 2.81
C LYS A 6 11.95 14.51 3.51
N LEU A 7 11.79 14.70 4.82
CA LEU A 7 10.69 14.13 5.60
C LEU A 7 9.32 14.60 5.05
N THR A 8 9.16 15.89 4.82
CA THR A 8 7.93 16.48 4.26
C THR A 8 7.58 15.84 2.91
N SER A 9 8.59 15.62 2.06
CA SER A 9 8.40 14.97 0.76
C SER A 9 7.98 13.50 0.91
N GLN A 10 8.62 12.75 1.81
CA GLN A 10 8.28 11.34 2.09
C GLN A 10 6.85 11.19 2.61
N VAL A 11 6.43 12.05 3.55
CA VAL A 11 5.09 11.97 4.14
C VAL A 11 4.03 12.38 3.13
N ASN A 12 4.27 13.45 2.35
CA ASN A 12 3.38 13.82 1.25
C ASN A 12 3.27 12.72 0.18
N LYS A 13 4.34 11.95 -0.06
CA LYS A 13 4.30 10.80 -0.95
C LYS A 13 3.36 9.71 -0.41
N ILE A 14 3.41 9.42 0.89
CA ILE A 14 2.50 8.47 1.54
C ILE A 14 1.04 8.97 1.51
N VAL A 15 0.81 10.27 1.75
CA VAL A 15 -0.52 10.90 1.58
C VAL A 15 -1.04 10.65 0.17
N GLN A 16 -0.21 10.88 -0.85
CA GLN A 16 -0.60 10.63 -2.24
C GLN A 16 -0.92 9.15 -2.49
N MET A 17 -0.15 8.25 -1.90
CA MET A 17 -0.37 6.81 -2.03
C MET A 17 -1.69 6.35 -1.41
N HIS A 18 -2.13 6.97 -0.31
CA HIS A 18 -3.49 6.76 0.23
C HIS A 18 -4.58 7.23 -0.71
N LEU A 19 -4.39 8.38 -1.36
CA LEU A 19 -5.38 8.88 -2.33
C LEU A 19 -5.45 7.96 -3.56
N ASP A 20 -4.30 7.47 -4.06
CA ASP A 20 -4.24 6.46 -5.13
C ASP A 20 -4.94 5.15 -4.70
N ARG A 21 -4.68 4.69 -3.46
CA ARG A 21 -5.30 3.50 -2.85
C ARG A 21 -6.82 3.63 -2.80
N ALA A 22 -7.33 4.80 -2.39
CA ALA A 22 -8.76 5.07 -2.34
C ALA A 22 -9.42 4.97 -3.73
N LEU A 23 -8.82 5.57 -4.75
CA LEU A 23 -9.30 5.49 -6.14
C LEU A 23 -9.24 4.05 -6.69
N GLY A 24 -8.19 3.30 -6.35
CA GLY A 24 -8.05 1.88 -6.70
C GLY A 24 -9.20 1.05 -6.14
N TYR A 25 -9.51 1.19 -4.85
CA TYR A 25 -10.62 0.48 -4.21
C TYR A 25 -11.99 0.92 -4.70
N GLN A 26 -12.18 2.23 -4.94
CA GLN A 26 -13.41 2.74 -5.56
C GLN A 26 -13.64 2.04 -6.92
N LYS A 27 -12.59 1.88 -7.71
CA LYS A 27 -12.67 1.18 -8.99
C LYS A 27 -12.90 -0.32 -8.82
N ALA A 28 -12.22 -0.97 -7.89
CA ALA A 28 -12.40 -2.39 -7.59
C ALA A 28 -13.84 -2.71 -7.18
N ARG A 29 -14.43 -1.87 -6.33
CA ARG A 29 -15.85 -1.93 -5.93
C ARG A 29 -16.79 -1.85 -7.13
N SER A 30 -16.46 -1.05 -8.14
CA SER A 30 -17.26 -0.90 -9.37
C SER A 30 -17.14 -2.10 -10.33
N LEU A 31 -16.16 -2.98 -10.14
CA LEU A 31 -15.83 -4.08 -11.07
C LEU A 31 -16.25 -5.46 -10.56
N THR A 32 -16.66 -5.57 -9.30
CA THR A 32 -17.07 -6.83 -8.69
C THR A 32 -18.57 -6.88 -8.45
N ALA A 33 -19.17 -8.05 -8.68
CA ALA A 33 -20.57 -8.33 -8.36
C ALA A 33 -20.73 -8.97 -6.97
N ASP A 34 -19.63 -9.42 -6.35
CA ASP A 34 -19.62 -10.01 -5.02
C ASP A 34 -19.83 -8.91 -3.95
N VAL A 35 -20.93 -9.02 -3.21
CA VAL A 35 -21.35 -8.04 -2.18
C VAL A 35 -20.32 -7.95 -1.05
N SER A 36 -19.78 -9.08 -0.59
CA SER A 36 -18.77 -9.12 0.47
C SER A 36 -17.50 -8.39 0.05
N LEU A 37 -17.06 -8.60 -1.19
CA LEU A 37 -15.93 -7.88 -1.77
C LEU A 37 -16.21 -6.39 -1.94
N ARG A 38 -17.42 -6.00 -2.34
CA ARG A 38 -17.80 -4.59 -2.46
C ARG A 38 -17.69 -3.88 -1.11
N ASP A 39 -18.21 -4.49 -0.06
CA ASP A 39 -18.20 -3.91 1.29
C ASP A 39 -16.77 -3.81 1.83
N ARG A 40 -15.94 -4.83 1.59
CA ARG A 40 -14.51 -4.79 1.94
C ARG A 40 -13.78 -3.67 1.19
N PHE A 41 -13.99 -3.52 -0.11
CA PHE A 41 -13.37 -2.44 -0.87
C PHE A 41 -13.85 -1.05 -0.43
N GLU A 42 -15.11 -0.92 -0.04
CA GLU A 42 -15.63 0.32 0.56
C GLU A 42 -14.89 0.68 1.85
N GLN A 43 -14.72 -0.28 2.76
CA GLN A 43 -13.98 -0.06 4.00
C GLN A 43 -12.53 0.36 3.74
N CYS A 44 -11.85 -0.31 2.80
CA CYS A 44 -10.49 0.06 2.42
C CYS A 44 -10.42 1.47 1.80
N MET A 45 -11.39 1.85 0.97
CA MET A 45 -11.47 3.21 0.40
C MET A 45 -11.62 4.26 1.50
N GLN A 46 -12.57 4.08 2.43
CA GLN A 46 -12.80 5.01 3.54
C GLN A 46 -11.59 5.11 4.48
N GLN A 47 -10.96 3.97 4.80
CA GLN A 47 -9.72 3.92 5.57
C GLN A 47 -8.62 4.75 4.92
N SER A 48 -8.47 4.66 3.59
CA SER A 48 -7.46 5.39 2.83
C SER A 48 -7.65 6.91 2.94
N TYR A 49 -8.86 7.41 2.71
CA TYR A 49 -9.15 8.84 2.86
C TYR A 49 -8.90 9.31 4.30
N SER A 50 -9.38 8.54 5.29
CA SER A 50 -9.13 8.83 6.71
C SER A 50 -7.64 8.92 7.03
N PHE A 51 -6.80 8.06 6.44
CA PHE A 51 -5.36 8.06 6.67
C PHE A 51 -4.67 9.25 6.01
N ALA A 52 -5.05 9.59 4.78
CA ALA A 52 -4.56 10.79 4.11
C ALA A 52 -4.87 12.06 4.92
N ASP A 53 -6.09 12.20 5.40
CA ASP A 53 -6.52 13.39 6.16
C ASP A 53 -5.84 13.49 7.51
N LYS A 54 -5.68 12.37 8.24
CA LYS A 54 -4.94 12.34 9.52
C LYS A 54 -3.46 12.70 9.35
N LEU A 55 -2.82 12.23 8.28
CA LEU A 55 -1.42 12.61 8.00
C LEU A 55 -1.31 14.08 7.66
N LYS A 56 -2.19 14.62 6.81
CA LYS A 56 -2.21 16.06 6.50
C LYS A 56 -2.40 16.89 7.76
N ALA A 57 -3.39 16.55 8.59
CA ALA A 57 -3.63 17.25 9.85
C ALA A 57 -2.41 17.18 10.79
N ALA A 58 -1.77 16.02 10.91
CA ALA A 58 -0.56 15.89 11.73
C ALA A 58 0.62 16.71 11.17
N MET A 59 0.76 16.81 9.84
CA MET A 59 1.76 17.66 9.20
C MET A 59 1.49 19.15 9.44
N ASP A 60 0.26 19.59 9.23
CA ASP A 60 -0.16 20.99 9.40
C ASP A 60 0.03 21.45 10.85
N LEU A 61 -0.38 20.62 11.83
CA LEU A 61 -0.18 20.88 13.27
C LEU A 61 1.29 21.01 13.68
N GLN A 62 2.22 20.48 12.88
CA GLN A 62 3.66 20.52 13.15
C GLN A 62 4.43 21.43 12.17
N GLY A 63 3.71 22.29 11.42
CA GLY A 63 4.33 23.28 10.53
C GLY A 63 5.10 22.65 9.37
N LEU A 64 4.65 21.49 8.89
CA LEU A 64 5.12 20.85 7.66
C LEU A 64 4.16 21.19 6.53
N SER A 65 4.67 21.46 5.33
CA SER A 65 3.82 21.80 4.20
C SER A 65 3.10 20.57 3.64
N THR A 66 1.77 20.65 3.57
CA THR A 66 0.93 19.65 2.92
C THR A 66 0.80 19.96 1.43
N LYS A 67 0.86 18.93 0.58
CA LYS A 67 0.53 19.06 -0.84
C LYS A 67 -0.95 18.75 -1.04
N GLY A 68 -1.66 19.70 -1.63
CA GLY A 68 -3.06 19.58 -1.96
C GLY A 68 -3.28 18.74 -3.21
N ASN A 69 -4.21 17.79 -3.08
CA ASN A 69 -4.89 17.01 -4.10
C ASN A 69 -4.30 15.64 -4.50
N PRO A 70 -5.19 14.65 -4.78
CA PRO A 70 -4.82 13.42 -5.43
C PRO A 70 -4.18 13.69 -6.79
N SER A 71 -2.94 13.26 -6.99
CA SER A 71 -2.33 13.08 -8.30
C SER A 71 -2.83 11.81 -8.97
N TRP A 72 -3.56 11.97 -10.08
CA TRP A 72 -3.91 10.88 -11.00
C TRP A 72 -2.69 10.30 -11.75
N TYR A 73 -1.48 10.69 -11.37
CA TYR A 73 -0.21 10.28 -11.98
C TYR A 73 0.72 9.61 -10.96
N GLY A 74 0.21 9.14 -9.83
CA GLY A 74 1.00 8.39 -8.86
C GLY A 74 1.45 7.02 -9.37
N THR A 75 2.55 6.50 -8.84
CA THR A 75 3.10 5.17 -9.19
C THR A 75 2.12 4.05 -8.86
N ILE A 76 1.42 4.16 -7.72
CA ILE A 76 0.36 3.22 -7.34
C ILE A 76 -0.79 3.34 -8.34
N PHE A 77 -1.27 4.56 -8.62
CA PHE A 77 -2.33 4.75 -9.61
C PHE A 77 -1.99 4.13 -10.98
N ARG A 78 -0.76 4.32 -11.49
CA ARG A 78 -0.33 3.65 -12.74
C ARG A 78 -0.28 2.13 -12.62
N ALA A 79 0.23 1.59 -11.52
CA ALA A 79 0.22 0.14 -11.29
C ALA A 79 -1.23 -0.40 -11.31
N TRP A 80 -2.16 0.31 -10.67
CA TRP A 80 -3.59 -0.01 -10.69
C TRP A 80 -4.22 0.15 -12.08
N MET A 81 -3.77 1.10 -12.91
CA MET A 81 -4.26 1.30 -14.27
C MET A 81 -3.76 0.22 -15.25
N THR A 82 -2.48 -0.16 -15.20
CA THR A 82 -1.93 -1.22 -16.06
C THR A 82 -2.64 -2.55 -15.83
N VAL A 83 -2.98 -2.82 -14.56
CA VAL A 83 -3.79 -3.96 -14.15
C VAL A 83 -5.17 -3.98 -14.84
N ARG A 84 -5.81 -2.82 -15.03
CA ARG A 84 -7.14 -2.73 -15.64
C ARG A 84 -7.18 -3.26 -17.08
N VAL A 85 -6.08 -3.17 -17.84
CA VAL A 85 -6.02 -3.65 -19.23
C VAL A 85 -6.09 -5.19 -19.28
N MET A 86 -5.66 -5.88 -18.22
CA MET A 86 -5.68 -7.35 -18.14
C MET A 86 -6.94 -7.93 -17.47
N LEU A 87 -7.87 -7.07 -17.01
CA LEU A 87 -9.08 -7.45 -16.29
C LEU A 87 -10.33 -7.50 -17.19
N SER A 88 -10.20 -8.02 -18.42
CA SER A 88 -11.39 -8.37 -19.19
C SER A 88 -11.97 -9.70 -18.68
N HIS A 89 -13.26 -9.68 -18.36
CA HIS A 89 -14.18 -10.83 -18.30
C HIS A 89 -13.93 -11.98 -17.29
N ARG A 90 -13.61 -11.64 -16.02
CA ARG A 90 -13.69 -12.47 -14.78
C ARG A 90 -12.33 -12.91 -14.23
N LYS A 91 -12.09 -12.53 -12.96
CA LYS A 91 -11.75 -13.41 -11.80
C LYS A 91 -11.41 -12.49 -10.61
N SER A 92 -12.17 -12.58 -9.52
CA SER A 92 -11.95 -11.82 -8.27
C SER A 92 -10.51 -11.94 -7.76
N HIS A 93 -9.86 -13.08 -7.99
CA HIS A 93 -8.46 -13.35 -7.68
C HIS A 93 -7.47 -12.34 -8.30
N ARG A 94 -7.63 -11.99 -9.60
CA ARG A 94 -6.73 -11.01 -10.24
C ARG A 94 -6.93 -9.62 -9.66
N LEU A 95 -8.18 -9.23 -9.43
CA LEU A 95 -8.51 -7.94 -8.81
C LEU A 95 -7.88 -7.83 -7.41
N LEU A 96 -8.01 -8.88 -6.59
CA LEU A 96 -7.44 -8.94 -5.24
C LEU A 96 -5.91 -8.93 -5.25
N HIS A 97 -5.26 -9.65 -6.17
CA HIS A 97 -3.80 -9.60 -6.31
C HIS A 97 -3.30 -8.19 -6.60
N CYS A 98 -4.05 -7.43 -7.39
CA CYS A 98 -3.68 -6.05 -7.69
C CYS A 98 -3.89 -5.12 -6.50
N CYS A 99 -4.94 -5.36 -5.69
CA CYS A 99 -5.10 -4.70 -4.40
C CYS A 99 -3.89 -4.98 -3.50
N LEU A 100 -3.49 -6.26 -3.41
CA LEU A 100 -2.36 -6.70 -2.59
C LEU A 100 -1.03 -6.06 -3.00
N VAL A 101 -0.77 -5.93 -4.31
CA VAL A 101 0.42 -5.21 -4.80
C VAL A 101 0.40 -3.75 -4.34
N GLY A 102 -0.77 -3.10 -4.40
CA GLY A 102 -0.95 -1.73 -3.89
C GLY A 102 -0.64 -1.62 -2.40
N GLU A 103 -1.14 -2.56 -1.58
CA GLU A 103 -0.85 -2.61 -0.14
C GLU A 103 0.65 -2.81 0.13
N LYS A 104 1.32 -3.72 -0.59
CA LYS A 104 2.77 -3.94 -0.43
C LYS A 104 3.59 -2.70 -0.79
N MET A 105 3.20 -1.96 -1.83
CA MET A 105 3.89 -0.73 -2.20
C MET A 105 3.79 0.36 -1.13
N ILE A 106 2.62 0.51 -0.49
CA ILE A 106 2.45 1.49 0.58
C ILE A 106 3.20 1.09 1.86
N ASP A 107 3.16 -0.19 2.24
CA ASP A 107 3.93 -0.70 3.39
C ASP A 107 5.43 -0.44 3.25
N LEU A 108 6.01 -0.68 2.07
CA LEU A 108 7.42 -0.37 1.81
C LEU A 108 7.75 1.11 2.05
N ASN A 109 6.84 2.03 1.73
CA ASN A 109 7.05 3.46 1.97
C ASN A 109 6.92 3.81 3.46
N TYR A 110 6.09 3.10 4.21
CA TYR A 110 6.03 3.20 5.66
C TYR A 110 7.30 2.67 6.34
N ASP A 111 7.85 1.54 5.89
CA ASP A 111 9.12 0.99 6.39
C ASP A 111 10.29 1.96 6.18
N LEU A 112 10.35 2.56 4.98
CA LEU A 112 11.34 3.59 4.67
C LEU A 112 11.17 4.83 5.56
N LEU A 113 9.93 5.21 5.90
CA LEU A 113 9.67 6.32 6.82
C LEU A 113 10.06 5.96 8.26
N CYS A 114 9.82 4.73 8.72
CA CYS A 114 10.24 4.24 10.04
C CYS A 114 11.75 4.33 10.25
N SER A 115 12.52 4.19 9.17
CA SER A 115 13.98 4.27 9.19
C SER A 115 14.50 5.72 9.30
N ASN A 116 13.62 6.72 9.26
CA ASN A 116 14.00 8.13 9.31
C ASN A 116 14.20 8.62 10.76
N LYS A 117 15.45 8.60 11.24
CA LYS A 117 15.81 9.07 12.59
C LYS A 117 15.41 10.53 12.88
N TYR A 118 15.30 11.39 11.86
CA TYR A 118 14.91 12.79 12.07
C TYR A 118 13.45 12.93 12.53
N LEU A 119 12.58 12.01 12.08
CA LEU A 119 11.17 11.92 12.50
C LEU A 119 11.06 11.62 13.99
N ASP A 120 11.88 10.70 14.49
CA ASP A 120 11.84 10.21 15.88
C ASP A 120 11.99 11.33 16.92
N PHE A 121 12.91 12.27 16.66
CA PHE A 121 13.22 13.33 17.61
C PHE A 121 12.36 14.58 17.44
N ASN A 122 11.90 14.89 16.22
CA ASN A 122 11.34 16.21 15.91
C ASN A 122 9.82 16.22 15.73
N TYR A 123 9.19 15.09 15.41
CA TYR A 123 7.77 15.05 15.02
C TYR A 123 7.02 13.87 15.67
N PRO A 124 6.87 13.86 17.02
CA PRO A 124 6.28 12.73 17.74
C PRO A 124 4.80 12.46 17.39
N LEU A 125 4.01 13.51 17.13
CA LEU A 125 2.61 13.34 16.71
C LEU A 125 2.51 12.68 15.34
N LEU A 126 3.31 13.13 14.37
CA LEU A 126 3.39 12.49 13.06
C LEU A 126 3.87 11.05 13.18
N LYS A 127 4.85 10.78 14.05
CA LYS A 127 5.33 9.43 14.35
C LYS A 127 4.20 8.52 14.84
N TYR A 128 3.50 8.95 15.89
CA TYR A 128 2.37 8.22 16.44
C TYR A 128 1.28 7.96 15.37
N THR A 129 0.97 8.98 14.58
CA THR A 129 -0.06 8.90 13.53
C THR A 129 0.31 7.86 12.48
N PHE A 130 1.53 7.91 11.94
CA PHE A 130 1.93 6.99 10.88
C PHE A 130 2.08 5.55 11.40
N LEU A 131 2.59 5.33 12.63
CA LEU A 131 2.75 4.00 13.21
C LEU A 131 1.40 3.28 13.36
N LYS A 132 0.38 4.01 13.84
CA LYS A 132 -0.99 3.49 13.94
C LYS A 132 -1.56 3.09 12.58
N GLN A 133 -1.29 3.89 11.55
CA GLN A 133 -1.71 3.59 10.19
C GLN A 133 -0.99 2.38 9.61
N HIS A 134 0.33 2.29 9.82
CA HIS A 134 1.15 1.18 9.33
C HIS A 134 0.68 -0.16 9.91
N PHE A 135 0.42 -0.21 11.22
CA PHE A 135 -0.17 -1.40 11.84
C PHE A 135 -1.52 -1.78 11.20
N SER A 136 -2.38 -0.79 10.96
CA SER A 136 -3.68 -1.05 10.35
C SER A 136 -3.59 -1.48 8.88
N LEU A 137 -2.62 -0.99 8.11
CA LEU A 137 -2.37 -1.42 6.73
C LEU A 137 -1.88 -2.87 6.68
N LYS A 138 -0.96 -3.23 7.59
CA LYS A 138 -0.48 -4.60 7.72
C LYS A 138 -1.64 -5.59 7.95
N ASN A 139 -2.58 -5.26 8.83
CA ASN A 139 -3.78 -6.08 9.03
C ASN A 139 -4.64 -6.16 7.76
N THR A 140 -4.85 -5.04 7.07
CA THR A 140 -5.60 -5.05 5.79
C THR A 140 -4.91 -5.93 4.73
N ARG A 141 -3.58 -5.92 4.68
CA ARG A 141 -2.79 -6.75 3.77
C ARG A 141 -2.93 -8.23 4.11
N GLU A 142 -2.77 -8.60 5.37
CA GLU A 142 -2.90 -9.98 5.86
C GLU A 142 -4.31 -10.53 5.59
N ASP A 143 -5.34 -9.71 5.81
CA ASP A 143 -6.72 -10.06 5.45
C ASP A 143 -6.89 -10.36 3.95
N LEU A 144 -6.30 -9.53 3.08
CA LEU A 144 -6.37 -9.73 1.63
C LEU A 144 -5.60 -10.97 1.20
N GLU A 145 -4.44 -11.24 1.80
CA GLU A 145 -3.66 -12.47 1.56
C GLU A 145 -4.49 -13.70 1.97
N ALA A 146 -5.08 -13.71 3.16
CA ALA A 146 -5.93 -14.79 3.62
C ALA A 146 -7.16 -14.99 2.71
N TYR A 147 -7.78 -13.91 2.24
CA TYR A 147 -8.92 -14.01 1.32
C TYR A 147 -8.53 -14.56 -0.05
N ILE A 148 -7.35 -14.17 -0.57
CA ILE A 148 -6.80 -14.74 -1.81
C ILE A 148 -6.53 -16.24 -1.65
N GLU A 149 -5.94 -16.65 -0.53
CA GLU A 149 -5.67 -18.06 -0.23
C GLU A 149 -6.94 -18.88 -0.10
N LEU A 150 -7.99 -18.35 0.55
CA LEU A 150 -9.29 -19.00 0.65
C LEU A 150 -9.95 -19.21 -0.73
N LEU A 151 -9.74 -18.28 -1.67
CA LEU A 151 -10.22 -18.39 -3.05
C LEU A 151 -9.38 -19.35 -3.91
N ALA A 152 -8.32 -19.96 -3.38
CA ALA A 152 -7.36 -20.75 -4.13
C ALA A 152 -7.56 -22.29 -4.18
N PRO A 153 -8.72 -22.94 -3.93
CA PRO A 153 -8.74 -24.41 -3.96
C PRO A 153 -8.77 -24.93 -5.40
N ALA A 154 -7.73 -25.70 -5.77
CA ALA A 154 -7.53 -26.52 -6.97
C ALA A 154 -7.21 -25.83 -8.32
N ALA A 155 -6.17 -25.00 -8.37
CA ALA A 155 -5.46 -24.75 -9.64
C ALA A 155 -4.09 -25.47 -9.61
N PRO A 156 -3.89 -26.58 -10.34
CA PRO A 156 -2.58 -27.23 -10.47
C PRO A 156 -1.50 -26.33 -11.09
N ASP A 157 -1.87 -25.17 -11.63
CA ASP A 157 -1.01 -24.38 -12.53
C ASP A 157 -0.30 -23.18 -11.89
N PHE A 158 -0.25 -23.08 -10.55
CA PHE A 158 0.41 -21.94 -9.87
C PHE A 158 1.50 -22.34 -8.87
N ILE A 159 1.89 -23.62 -8.83
CA ILE A 159 3.01 -24.09 -7.99
C ILE A 159 4.38 -23.65 -8.56
N GLU A 160 4.50 -23.37 -9.85
CA GLU A 160 5.79 -22.95 -10.43
C GLU A 160 6.27 -21.55 -10.01
N ALA A 161 5.38 -20.63 -9.62
CA ALA A 161 5.79 -19.27 -9.27
C ALA A 161 6.32 -19.12 -7.83
N LYS A 162 5.93 -19.99 -6.89
CA LYS A 162 6.43 -19.93 -5.50
C LYS A 162 7.87 -20.44 -5.36
N SER A 163 8.31 -21.34 -6.24
CA SER A 163 9.72 -21.79 -6.29
C SER A 163 10.65 -20.64 -6.71
N SER A 164 10.27 -19.87 -7.74
CA SER A 164 11.14 -18.84 -8.31
C SER A 164 11.39 -17.63 -7.40
N TYR A 165 10.53 -17.31 -6.42
CA TYR A 165 10.77 -16.21 -5.49
C TYR A 165 11.55 -16.61 -4.23
N SER A 166 11.57 -17.90 -3.86
CA SER A 166 12.35 -18.38 -2.71
C SER A 166 13.82 -18.65 -3.09
N THR A 167 14.09 -19.07 -4.33
CA THR A 167 15.44 -19.45 -4.78
C THR A 167 16.35 -18.26 -5.05
N VAL A 168 15.80 -17.06 -5.32
CA VAL A 168 16.64 -15.86 -5.56
C VAL A 168 17.18 -15.24 -4.27
N ASN A 169 16.56 -15.53 -3.10
CA ASN A 169 16.99 -14.98 -1.81
C ASN A 169 17.97 -15.90 -1.04
N SER A 170 18.22 -17.13 -1.51
CA SER A 170 19.24 -18.02 -0.91
C SER A 170 20.59 -18.02 -1.64
N LEU A 171 20.70 -17.33 -2.78
CA LEU A 171 21.94 -17.27 -3.58
C LEU A 171 22.72 -15.94 -3.44
N ALA A 172 22.20 -14.96 -2.70
CA ALA A 172 22.85 -13.65 -2.49
C ALA A 172 23.52 -13.49 -1.11
N GLY A 173 23.72 -14.58 -0.37
CA GLY A 173 24.23 -14.56 1.00
C GLY A 173 25.22 -15.68 1.28
N ASN A 174 26.30 -15.80 0.50
CA ASN A 174 27.54 -16.46 0.92
C ASN A 174 28.68 -16.19 -0.07
N SER A 175 29.34 -15.04 0.05
CA SER A 175 30.71 -14.86 -0.46
C SER A 175 31.41 -13.72 0.26
N SER A 176 31.79 -13.93 1.51
CA SER A 176 32.83 -13.15 2.21
C SER A 176 33.35 -13.95 3.40
N ASN A 177 34.33 -14.82 3.17
CA ASN A 177 35.35 -15.18 4.16
C ASN A 177 36.40 -16.09 3.51
N SER A 178 37.46 -15.44 3.01
CA SER A 178 38.85 -15.90 3.01
C SER A 178 39.70 -14.80 2.38
#